data_AF-A0A7H4MR67-F1
#
_entry.id   AF-A0A7H4MR67-F1
#
_cell.length_a   1.000
_cell.length_b   1.000
_cell.length_c   1.000
_cell.angle_alpha   90.00
_cell.angle_beta   90.00
_cell.angle_gamma   90.00
#
_symmetry.space_group_name_H-M   'P 1'
#
loop_
_entity.id
_entity.type
_entity.pdbx_description
1 polymer ?
#
loop_
_entity_poly.entity_id
_entity_poly.type
_entity_poly.pdbx_seq_one_letter_code
_entity_poly.pdbx_strand_id
1 'polypeptide(L)'
;MSDFPSIDQAREVAQQLVQTMIATKKNPNKIKRETDASELTISEVFAQYRQHLLGRSKPAKPNTLSVLDKAENRLKEWAGLRVKDLTGNEILRKFDEIASRARTASEQTFRWANVAVRHAIDIEASNAQTQQRQPSLSYNPFSILKVQKKFRTRSELEDSYKAKGVRNPLSPKDTLGRFLSALHNKRSFNRLGCDYLLLTVLLGARKEETASLCWKETLTSEEEKMTSYVDLENRLIRFYDTKNRNDYELPICGCRETGAGRQERYRYGFRDSSRKTEMGIPCSIKS
;
A
#
# COMPACT_ATOMS: atom_id res chain seq x y z
N MET A 1 4.86 -20.53 -42.75
CA MET A 1 6.26 -20.12 -42.54
C MET A 1 6.92 -21.20 -41.71
N SER A 2 8.10 -21.69 -42.10
CA SER A 2 8.79 -22.73 -41.33
C SER A 2 9.31 -22.13 -40.02
N ASP A 3 9.03 -22.78 -38.89
CA ASP A 3 9.51 -22.36 -37.56
C ASP A 3 11.04 -22.40 -37.42
N PHE A 4 11.76 -22.91 -38.42
CA PHE A 4 13.21 -23.05 -38.44
C PHE A 4 13.83 -22.34 -39.66
N PRO A 5 14.92 -21.55 -39.43
CA PRO A 5 15.71 -20.90 -40.48
C PRO A 5 16.45 -21.86 -41.44
N SER A 6 16.76 -23.09 -41.01
CA SER A 6 17.41 -24.10 -41.86
C SER A 6 17.00 -25.53 -41.51
N ILE A 7 17.19 -26.46 -42.45
CA ILE A 7 16.92 -27.90 -42.27
C ILE A 7 17.84 -28.51 -41.20
N ASP A 8 19.08 -28.04 -41.11
CA ASP A 8 20.05 -28.55 -40.14
C ASP A 8 19.67 -28.14 -38.71
N GLN A 9 19.18 -26.92 -38.50
CA GLN A 9 18.64 -26.51 -37.19
C GLN A 9 17.39 -27.30 -36.80
N ALA A 10 16.51 -27.61 -37.76
CA ALA A 10 15.36 -28.46 -37.50
C ALA A 10 15.78 -29.89 -37.09
N ARG A 11 16.86 -30.43 -37.67
CA ARG A 11 17.41 -31.74 -37.31
C ARG A 11 18.06 -31.74 -35.93
N GLU A 12 18.80 -30.70 -35.56
CA GLU A 12 19.40 -30.59 -34.22
C GLU A 12 18.33 -30.52 -33.12
N VAL A 13 17.30 -29.69 -33.30
CA VAL A 13 16.19 -29.57 -32.34
C VAL A 13 15.42 -30.89 -32.24
N ALA A 14 15.22 -31.59 -33.35
CA ALA A 14 14.60 -32.92 -33.35
C ALA A 14 15.45 -33.96 -32.60
N GLN A 15 16.79 -33.96 -32.79
CA GLN A 15 17.69 -34.84 -32.07
C GLN A 15 17.68 -34.58 -30.55
N GLN A 16 17.63 -33.31 -30.13
CA GLN A 16 17.51 -32.95 -28.72
C GLN A 16 16.18 -33.43 -28.10
N LEU A 17 15.07 -33.32 -28.85
CA LEU A 17 13.76 -33.82 -28.42
C LEU A 17 13.73 -35.35 -28.30
N VAL A 18 14.41 -36.07 -29.20
CA VAL A 18 14.54 -37.54 -29.14
C VAL A 18 15.43 -37.95 -27.97
N GLN A 19 16.56 -37.28 -27.73
CA GLN A 19 17.41 -37.56 -26.58
C GLN A 19 16.68 -37.35 -25.24
N THR A 20 15.89 -36.28 -25.14
CA THR A 20 15.06 -36.03 -23.94
C THR A 20 13.94 -37.07 -23.78
N MET A 21 13.33 -37.56 -24.87
CA MET A 21 12.41 -38.72 -24.84
C MET A 21 13.07 -39.98 -24.29
N ILE A 22 14.28 -40.30 -24.76
CA ILE A 22 15.01 -41.51 -24.34
C ILE A 22 15.37 -41.42 -22.85
N ALA A 23 15.83 -40.25 -22.39
CA ALA A 23 16.23 -40.03 -21.00
C ALA A 23 15.05 -40.07 -20.02
N THR A 24 13.90 -39.47 -20.38
CA THR A 24 12.74 -39.34 -19.48
C THR A 24 11.64 -40.38 -19.71
N LYS A 25 11.71 -41.18 -20.78
CA LYS A 25 10.67 -42.12 -21.26
C LYS A 25 9.27 -41.49 -21.37
N LYS A 26 9.19 -40.17 -21.49
CA LYS A 26 7.95 -39.39 -21.53
C LYS A 26 8.01 -38.40 -22.70
N ASN A 27 6.84 -38.03 -23.23
CA ASN A 27 6.75 -37.09 -24.34
C ASN A 27 7.20 -35.67 -23.87
N PRO A 28 8.24 -35.05 -24.45
CA PRO A 28 8.77 -33.75 -24.06
C PRO A 28 7.74 -32.63 -24.16
N ASN A 29 6.82 -32.70 -25.13
CA ASN A 29 5.73 -31.73 -25.24
C ASN A 29 4.71 -31.90 -24.12
N LYS A 30 4.50 -33.12 -23.63
CA LYS A 30 3.64 -33.39 -22.47
C LYS A 30 4.31 -32.89 -21.18
N ILE A 31 5.61 -33.12 -21.01
CA ILE A 31 6.39 -32.59 -19.88
C ILE A 31 6.40 -31.07 -19.90
N LYS A 32 6.63 -30.44 -21.08
CA LYS A 32 6.53 -28.98 -21.23
C LYS A 32 5.15 -28.48 -20.83
N ARG A 33 4.07 -29.11 -21.32
CA ARG A 33 2.68 -28.76 -20.92
C ARG A 33 2.40 -28.95 -19.43
N GLU A 34 2.95 -29.97 -18.79
CA GLU A 34 2.80 -30.21 -17.34
C GLU A 34 3.59 -29.18 -16.52
N THR A 35 4.80 -28.83 -16.98
CA THR A 35 5.65 -27.79 -16.35
C THR A 35 4.99 -26.42 -16.50
N ASP A 36 4.48 -26.14 -17.70
CA ASP A 36 3.74 -24.94 -18.08
C ASP A 36 2.45 -24.75 -17.28
N ALA A 37 1.72 -25.84 -17.00
CA ALA A 37 0.52 -25.81 -16.16
C ALA A 37 0.85 -25.63 -14.67
N SER A 38 2.09 -25.89 -14.26
CA SER A 38 2.56 -25.72 -12.88
C SER A 38 3.03 -24.29 -12.59
N GLU A 39 3.12 -23.44 -13.60
CA GLU A 39 3.65 -22.09 -13.48
C GLU A 39 2.56 -21.06 -13.23
N LEU A 40 2.80 -20.19 -12.24
CA LEU A 40 1.82 -19.21 -11.81
C LEU A 40 1.59 -18.11 -12.86
N THR A 41 0.32 -17.90 -13.17
CA THR A 41 -0.18 -16.75 -13.93
C THR A 41 -0.31 -15.50 -13.06
N ILE A 42 -0.42 -14.34 -13.69
CA ILE A 42 -0.62 -13.08 -12.96
C ILE A 42 -1.92 -13.12 -12.15
N SER A 43 -3.03 -13.62 -12.70
CA SER A 43 -4.28 -13.72 -11.95
C SER A 43 -4.15 -14.62 -10.72
N GLU A 44 -3.44 -15.74 -10.83
CA GLU A 44 -3.23 -16.65 -9.69
C GLU A 44 -2.36 -16.01 -8.61
N VAL A 45 -1.33 -15.26 -9.00
CA VAL A 45 -0.50 -14.51 -8.05
C VAL A 45 -1.32 -13.46 -7.29
N PHE A 46 -2.18 -12.71 -7.98
CA PHE A 46 -3.07 -11.75 -7.33
C PHE A 46 -4.07 -12.45 -6.40
N ALA A 47 -4.64 -13.58 -6.82
CA ALA A 47 -5.56 -14.37 -6.01
C ALA A 47 -4.88 -14.93 -4.75
N GLN A 48 -3.68 -15.51 -4.88
CA GLN A 48 -2.90 -16.00 -3.73
C GLN A 48 -2.58 -14.87 -2.75
N TYR A 49 -2.16 -13.72 -3.27
CA TYR A 49 -1.85 -12.57 -2.42
C TYR A 49 -3.11 -12.00 -1.74
N ARG A 50 -4.26 -12.00 -2.42
CA ARG A 50 -5.55 -11.63 -1.83
C ARG A 50 -5.93 -12.58 -0.69
N GLN A 51 -5.73 -13.89 -0.85
CA GLN A 51 -5.98 -14.86 0.24
C GLN A 51 -5.05 -14.61 1.43
N HIS A 52 -3.77 -14.30 1.19
CA HIS A 52 -2.86 -13.89 2.26
C HIS A 52 -3.34 -12.63 3.02
N LEU A 53 -3.82 -11.62 2.30
CA LEU A 53 -4.34 -10.39 2.92
C LEU A 53 -5.58 -10.65 3.79
N LEU A 54 -6.39 -11.66 3.47
CA LEU A 54 -7.54 -12.09 4.24
C LEU A 54 -7.16 -12.99 5.42
N GLY A 55 -6.18 -13.90 5.24
CA GLY A 55 -5.80 -14.92 6.21
C GLY A 55 -4.79 -14.48 7.27
N ARG A 56 -4.17 -13.31 7.14
CA ARG A 56 -3.22 -12.79 8.15
C ARG A 56 -3.91 -12.42 9.46
N SER A 57 -3.16 -12.44 10.58
CA SER A 57 -3.68 -12.18 11.95
C SER A 57 -4.52 -10.92 12.11
N LYS A 58 -4.16 -9.84 11.41
CA LYS A 58 -5.00 -8.64 11.25
C LYS A 58 -5.40 -8.49 9.79
N PRO A 59 -6.59 -8.99 9.36
CA PRO A 59 -7.01 -8.98 7.96
C PRO A 59 -6.90 -7.59 7.31
N ALA A 60 -6.75 -7.52 5.99
CA ALA A 60 -6.75 -6.25 5.28
C ALA A 60 -8.13 -5.56 5.38
N LYS A 61 -8.15 -4.23 5.52
CA LYS A 61 -9.41 -3.47 5.49
C LYS A 61 -10.03 -3.56 4.07
N PRO A 62 -11.37 -3.47 3.93
CA PRO A 62 -12.04 -3.57 2.63
C PRO A 62 -11.50 -2.60 1.59
N ASN A 63 -11.13 -1.38 1.99
CA ASN A 63 -10.53 -0.41 1.08
C ASN A 63 -9.19 -0.91 0.51
N THR A 64 -8.35 -1.56 1.31
CA THR A 64 -7.08 -2.15 0.82
C THR A 64 -7.34 -3.21 -0.25
N LEU A 65 -8.33 -4.07 -0.05
CA LEU A 65 -8.73 -5.09 -1.02
C LEU A 65 -9.29 -4.44 -2.30
N SER A 66 -10.16 -3.43 -2.18
CA SER A 66 -10.65 -2.68 -3.33
C SER A 66 -9.54 -2.04 -4.16
N VAL A 67 -8.47 -1.54 -3.51
CA VAL A 67 -7.30 -1.01 -4.23
C VAL A 67 -6.54 -2.13 -4.95
N LEU A 68 -6.40 -3.31 -4.34
CA LEU A 68 -5.80 -4.49 -4.99
C LEU A 68 -6.61 -4.92 -6.21
N ASP A 69 -7.94 -5.04 -6.08
CA ASP A 69 -8.83 -5.42 -7.18
C ASP A 69 -8.75 -4.40 -8.34
N LYS A 70 -8.63 -3.10 -8.02
CA LYS A 70 -8.39 -2.05 -9.02
C LYS A 70 -7.02 -2.21 -9.71
N ALA A 71 -6.00 -2.69 -8.99
CA ALA A 71 -4.69 -2.93 -9.57
C ALA A 71 -4.72 -4.13 -10.54
N GLU A 72 -5.33 -5.24 -10.12
CA GLU A 72 -5.54 -6.43 -10.95
C GLU A 72 -6.32 -6.09 -12.23
N ASN A 73 -7.42 -5.35 -12.10
CA ASN A 73 -8.23 -4.94 -13.25
C ASN A 73 -7.45 -4.10 -14.28
N ARG A 74 -6.46 -3.29 -13.86
CA ARG A 74 -5.60 -2.55 -14.80
C ARG A 74 -4.60 -3.44 -15.53
N LEU A 75 -4.33 -4.63 -15.00
CA LEU A 75 -3.44 -5.63 -15.60
C LEU A 75 -4.23 -6.81 -16.18
N LYS A 76 -5.54 -6.65 -16.44
CA LYS A 76 -6.43 -7.73 -16.91
C LYS A 76 -5.94 -8.37 -18.21
N GLU A 77 -5.32 -7.61 -19.10
CA GLU A 77 -4.70 -8.12 -20.34
C GLU A 77 -3.59 -9.15 -20.07
N TRP A 78 -2.96 -9.08 -18.89
CA TRP A 78 -1.91 -10.00 -18.47
C TRP A 78 -2.41 -11.13 -17.56
N ALA A 79 -3.71 -11.20 -17.26
CA ALA A 79 -4.26 -12.14 -16.29
C ALA A 79 -3.80 -13.59 -16.55
N GLY A 80 -3.91 -14.05 -17.80
CA GLY A 80 -3.49 -15.40 -18.20
C GLY A 80 -2.02 -15.55 -18.60
N LEU A 81 -1.22 -14.48 -18.55
CA LEU A 81 0.21 -14.58 -18.83
C LEU A 81 0.93 -15.14 -17.61
N ARG A 82 1.95 -15.94 -17.85
CA ARG A 82 2.82 -16.43 -16.78
C ARG A 82 3.75 -15.32 -16.34
N VAL A 83 4.04 -15.30 -15.04
CA VAL A 83 4.92 -14.26 -14.47
C VAL A 83 6.31 -14.29 -15.12
N LYS A 84 6.83 -15.49 -15.39
CA LYS A 84 8.17 -15.67 -16.00
C LYS A 84 8.28 -15.16 -17.44
N ASP A 85 7.16 -15.11 -18.17
CA ASP A 85 7.14 -14.74 -19.58
C ASP A 85 7.11 -13.22 -19.76
N LEU A 86 6.78 -12.47 -18.69
CA LEU A 86 6.80 -11.01 -18.72
C LEU A 86 8.23 -10.48 -18.79
N THR A 87 8.55 -9.82 -19.88
CA THR A 87 9.84 -9.16 -20.03
C THR A 87 9.87 -7.80 -19.35
N GLY A 88 11.06 -7.35 -18.96
CA GLY A 88 11.23 -6.02 -18.37
C GLY A 88 10.77 -4.88 -19.29
N ASN A 89 10.92 -5.04 -20.60
CA ASN A 89 10.51 -4.04 -21.59
C ASN A 89 8.99 -3.92 -21.71
N GLU A 90 8.27 -5.04 -21.69
CA GLU A 90 6.80 -5.04 -21.68
C GLU A 90 6.26 -4.39 -20.41
N ILE A 91 6.89 -4.67 -19.26
CA ILE A 91 6.56 -4.05 -17.99
C ILE A 91 6.76 -2.53 -18.02
N LEU A 92 7.90 -2.08 -18.53
CA LEU A 92 8.21 -0.65 -18.67
C LEU A 92 7.22 0.05 -19.61
N ARG A 93 6.93 -0.57 -20.77
CA ARG A 93 5.99 -0.04 -21.75
C ARG A 93 4.58 0.10 -21.15
N LYS A 94 4.07 -0.93 -20.49
CA LYS A 94 2.73 -0.88 -19.86
C LYS A 94 2.69 0.10 -18.70
N PHE A 95 3.78 0.22 -17.94
CA PHE A 95 3.91 1.23 -16.89
C PHE A 95 3.78 2.64 -17.46
N ASP A 96 4.51 2.95 -18.52
CA ASP A 96 4.50 4.26 -19.17
C ASP A 96 3.14 4.55 -19.85
N GLU A 97 2.52 3.54 -20.47
CA GLU A 97 1.16 3.61 -21.03
C GLU A 97 0.13 4.05 -19.98
N ILE A 98 0.06 3.36 -18.83
CA ILE A 98 -0.87 3.70 -17.75
C ILE A 98 -0.48 5.05 -17.11
N ALA A 99 0.83 5.29 -16.96
CA ALA A 99 1.35 6.50 -16.33
C ALA A 99 1.03 7.78 -17.11
N SER A 100 0.94 7.70 -18.44
CA SER A 100 0.58 8.83 -19.32
C SER A 100 -0.78 9.42 -18.97
N ARG A 101 -1.73 8.57 -18.55
CA ARG A 101 -3.09 8.97 -18.16
C ARG A 101 -3.20 9.19 -16.65
N ALA A 102 -2.61 8.30 -15.86
CA ALA A 102 -2.78 8.28 -14.42
C ALA A 102 -1.52 7.78 -13.70
N ARG A 103 -0.50 8.65 -13.59
CA ARG A 103 0.79 8.32 -12.94
C ARG A 103 0.67 7.67 -11.56
N THR A 104 -0.10 8.27 -10.66
CA THR A 104 -0.26 7.75 -9.29
C THR A 104 -0.94 6.37 -9.28
N ALA A 105 -1.91 6.14 -10.16
CA ALA A 105 -2.56 4.84 -10.27
C ALA A 105 -1.61 3.79 -10.84
N SER A 106 -0.79 4.15 -11.85
CA SER A 106 0.27 3.27 -12.39
C SER A 106 1.25 2.86 -11.28
N GLU A 107 1.80 3.83 -10.55
CA GLU A 107 2.72 3.55 -9.45
C GLU A 107 2.12 2.62 -8.39
N GLN A 108 0.85 2.81 -8.05
CA GLN A 108 0.15 1.95 -7.10
C GLN A 108 -0.08 0.54 -7.64
N THR A 109 -0.54 0.40 -8.88
CA THR A 109 -0.78 -0.90 -9.53
C THR A 109 0.50 -1.74 -9.57
N PHE A 110 1.60 -1.17 -10.04
CA PHE A 110 2.84 -1.91 -10.16
C PHE A 110 3.54 -2.16 -8.82
N ARG A 111 3.29 -1.33 -7.79
CA ARG A 111 3.70 -1.66 -6.41
C ARG A 111 2.96 -2.89 -5.89
N TRP A 112 1.66 -3.01 -6.14
CA TRP A 112 0.89 -4.19 -5.77
C TRP A 112 1.35 -5.44 -6.52
N ALA A 113 1.52 -5.35 -7.84
CA ALA A 113 2.04 -6.46 -8.64
C ALA A 113 3.41 -6.94 -8.13
N ASN A 114 4.33 -6.01 -7.85
CA ASN A 114 5.63 -6.32 -7.31
C ASN A 114 5.55 -7.04 -5.95
N VAL A 115 4.69 -6.59 -5.04
CA VAL A 115 4.54 -7.22 -3.71
C VAL A 115 3.86 -8.60 -3.83
N ALA A 116 2.84 -8.73 -4.69
CA ALA A 116 2.14 -10.00 -4.91
C ALA A 116 3.07 -11.07 -5.48
N VAL A 117 3.86 -10.74 -6.52
CA VAL A 117 4.85 -11.68 -7.09
C VAL A 117 5.94 -12.04 -6.08
N ARG A 118 6.40 -11.08 -5.28
CA ARG A 118 7.40 -11.37 -4.22
C ARG A 118 6.85 -12.37 -3.20
N HIS A 119 5.60 -12.19 -2.77
CA HIS A 119 4.94 -13.13 -1.88
C HIS A 119 4.78 -14.51 -2.52
N ALA A 120 4.44 -14.59 -3.81
CA ALA A 120 4.37 -15.87 -4.52
C ALA A 120 5.74 -16.57 -4.60
N ILE A 121 6.83 -15.82 -4.81
CA ILE A 121 8.21 -16.35 -4.75
C ILE A 121 8.52 -16.92 -3.37
N ASP A 122 8.17 -16.20 -2.29
CA ASP A 122 8.46 -16.65 -0.92
C ASP A 122 7.70 -17.96 -0.58
N ILE A 123 6.44 -18.10 -1.02
CA ILE A 123 5.66 -19.34 -0.88
C ILE A 123 6.28 -20.45 -1.72
N GLU A 124 6.59 -20.17 -2.98
CA GLU A 124 7.12 -21.15 -3.91
C GLU A 124 8.50 -21.67 -3.47
N ALA A 125 9.35 -20.81 -2.94
CA ALA A 125 10.63 -21.19 -2.35
C ALA A 125 10.43 -22.14 -1.16
N SER A 126 9.43 -21.86 -0.31
CA SER A 126 9.09 -22.72 0.83
C SER A 126 8.58 -24.10 0.36
N ASN A 127 7.66 -24.12 -0.61
CA ASN A 127 7.11 -25.36 -1.18
C ASN A 127 8.18 -26.19 -1.89
N ALA A 128 9.07 -25.54 -2.64
CA ALA A 128 10.17 -26.17 -3.35
C ALA A 128 11.14 -26.84 -2.36
N GLN A 129 11.46 -26.18 -1.25
CA GLN A 129 12.28 -26.74 -0.18
C GLN A 129 11.63 -27.98 0.46
N THR A 130 10.33 -27.94 0.77
CA THR A 130 9.59 -29.09 1.31
C THR A 130 9.56 -30.27 0.34
N GLN A 131 9.42 -29.99 -0.96
CA GLN A 131 9.35 -31.00 -2.02
C GLN A 131 10.73 -31.41 -2.57
N GLN A 132 11.83 -30.89 -2.00
CA GLN A 132 13.21 -31.14 -2.45
C GLN A 132 13.41 -30.89 -3.96
N ARG A 133 12.73 -29.89 -4.51
CA ARG A 133 12.84 -29.48 -5.91
C ARG A 133 13.37 -28.05 -6.02
N GLN A 134 13.76 -27.67 -7.23
CA GLN A 134 14.08 -26.26 -7.51
C GLN A 134 12.79 -25.42 -7.57
N PRO A 135 12.82 -24.16 -7.09
CA PRO A 135 11.70 -23.23 -7.23
C PRO A 135 11.40 -22.92 -8.70
N SER A 136 10.12 -22.96 -9.08
CA SER A 136 9.68 -22.62 -10.45
C SER A 136 9.71 -21.11 -10.70
N LEU A 137 9.40 -20.31 -9.68
CA LEU A 137 9.44 -18.85 -9.71
C LEU A 137 10.49 -18.34 -8.71
N SER A 138 11.62 -17.85 -9.23
CA SER A 138 12.75 -17.36 -8.42
C SER A 138 13.00 -15.86 -8.56
N TYR A 139 12.51 -15.24 -9.63
CA TYR A 139 12.77 -13.84 -9.95
C TYR A 139 11.49 -13.04 -10.13
N ASN A 140 11.51 -11.79 -9.66
CA ASN A 140 10.40 -10.86 -9.81
C ASN A 140 10.66 -9.88 -10.96
N PRO A 141 9.94 -10.00 -12.10
CA PRO A 141 10.17 -9.16 -13.27
C PRO A 141 9.78 -7.70 -13.02
N PHE A 142 8.90 -7.41 -12.06
CA PHE A 142 8.51 -6.03 -11.71
C PHE A 142 9.61 -5.25 -10.98
N SER A 143 10.67 -5.93 -10.51
CA SER A 143 11.83 -5.26 -9.90
C SER A 143 12.53 -4.29 -10.85
N ILE A 144 12.39 -4.48 -12.17
CA ILE A 144 12.91 -3.58 -13.21
C ILE A 144 12.45 -2.13 -13.02
N LEU A 145 11.23 -1.91 -12.51
CA LEU A 145 10.69 -0.56 -12.29
C LEU A 145 11.44 0.17 -11.18
N LYS A 146 11.96 -0.56 -10.19
CA LYS A 146 12.82 0.00 -9.15
C LYS A 146 14.22 0.29 -9.69
N VAL A 147 14.78 -0.64 -10.47
CA VAL A 147 16.10 -0.49 -11.11
C VAL A 147 16.12 0.74 -12.03
N GLN A 148 15.08 0.90 -12.85
CA GLN A 148 14.90 2.03 -13.77
C GLN A 148 14.34 3.30 -13.09
N LYS A 149 14.27 3.33 -11.75
CA LYS A 149 13.79 4.48 -10.95
C LYS A 149 12.45 5.07 -11.45
N LYS A 150 11.52 4.22 -11.90
CA LYS A 150 10.23 4.65 -12.45
C LYS A 150 9.27 5.20 -11.38
N PHE A 151 9.43 4.82 -10.12
CA PHE A 151 8.59 5.31 -9.03
C PHE A 151 9.07 6.66 -8.52
N ARG A 152 8.16 7.64 -8.43
CA ARG A 152 8.46 8.91 -7.75
C ARG A 152 8.80 8.70 -6.28
N THR A 153 9.77 9.47 -5.82
CA THR A 153 10.10 9.67 -4.41
C THR A 153 9.04 10.51 -3.72
N ARG A 154 9.11 10.58 -2.39
CA ARG A 154 8.20 11.44 -1.60
C ARG A 154 8.36 12.92 -1.97
N SER A 155 9.58 13.39 -2.21
CA SER A 155 9.83 14.79 -2.59
C SER A 155 9.19 15.09 -3.94
N GLU A 156 9.47 14.29 -4.97
CA GLU A 156 8.89 14.47 -6.30
C GLU A 156 7.36 14.39 -6.31
N LEU A 157 6.78 13.58 -5.42
CA LEU A 157 5.34 13.50 -5.25
C LEU A 157 4.76 14.80 -4.66
N GLU A 158 5.39 15.35 -3.61
CA GLU A 158 4.97 16.62 -3.00
C GLU A 158 5.18 17.80 -3.96
N ASP A 159 6.28 17.84 -4.71
CA ASP A 159 6.54 18.84 -5.74
C ASP A 159 5.50 18.74 -6.86
N SER A 160 5.13 17.52 -7.26
CA SER A 160 4.03 17.30 -8.20
C SER A 160 2.68 17.77 -7.66
N TYR A 161 2.42 17.66 -6.35
CA TYR A 161 1.17 18.18 -5.76
C TYR A 161 1.16 19.70 -5.73
N LYS A 162 2.28 20.33 -5.37
CA LYS A 162 2.44 21.79 -5.42
C LYS A 162 2.26 22.33 -6.83
N ALA A 163 2.94 21.74 -7.81
CA ALA A 163 2.87 22.17 -9.21
C ALA A 163 1.45 22.07 -9.79
N LYS A 164 0.68 21.05 -9.40
CA LYS A 164 -0.71 20.89 -9.85
C LYS A 164 -1.72 21.73 -9.06
N GLY A 165 -1.33 22.33 -7.94
CA GLY A 165 -2.25 23.06 -7.06
C GLY A 165 -3.42 22.23 -6.53
N VAL A 166 -3.31 20.90 -6.53
CA VAL A 166 -4.43 19.99 -6.19
C VAL A 166 -4.71 19.99 -4.70
N ARG A 167 -3.70 20.25 -3.88
CA ARG A 167 -3.83 20.34 -2.42
C ARG A 167 -3.79 21.80 -2.01
N ASN A 168 -4.92 22.29 -1.51
CA ASN A 168 -5.06 23.61 -0.90
C ASN A 168 -5.20 23.45 0.61
N PRO A 169 -4.08 23.31 1.36
CA PRO A 169 -4.14 23.13 2.80
C PRO A 169 -4.73 24.38 3.47
N LEU A 170 -5.48 24.18 4.56
CA LEU A 170 -5.96 25.29 5.37
C LEU A 170 -4.79 25.95 6.09
N SER A 171 -4.37 27.13 5.61
CA SER A 171 -3.41 28.02 6.27
C SER A 171 -4.09 28.78 7.41
N PRO A 172 -3.51 28.80 8.63
CA PRO A 172 -4.00 29.62 9.73
C PRO A 172 -4.05 31.12 9.41
N LYS A 173 -3.14 31.60 8.56
CA LYS A 173 -3.02 33.03 8.23
C LYS A 173 -4.06 33.48 7.20
N ASP A 174 -4.33 32.63 6.21
CA ASP A 174 -5.01 33.10 4.99
C ASP A 174 -6.41 32.51 4.81
N THR A 175 -6.57 31.20 5.06
CA THR A 175 -7.76 30.45 4.64
C THR A 175 -8.60 29.90 5.79
N LEU A 176 -7.99 29.62 6.95
CA LEU A 176 -8.68 29.00 8.08
C LEU A 176 -9.81 29.90 8.63
N GLY A 177 -9.52 31.19 8.86
CA GLY A 177 -10.53 32.14 9.34
C GLY A 177 -11.72 32.25 8.39
N ARG A 178 -11.45 32.38 7.08
CA ARG A 178 -12.48 32.42 6.03
C ARG A 178 -13.32 31.14 6.01
N PHE A 179 -12.68 29.98 6.16
CA PHE A 179 -13.36 28.70 6.24
C PHE A 179 -14.27 28.61 7.46
N LEU A 180 -13.81 29.02 8.65
CA LEU A 180 -14.62 29.02 9.88
C LEU A 180 -15.80 29.98 9.79
N SER A 181 -15.61 31.19 9.24
CA SER A 181 -16.71 32.13 8.99
C SER A 181 -17.73 31.55 8.01
N ALA A 182 -17.28 30.89 6.94
CA ALA A 182 -18.16 30.23 5.99
C ALA A 182 -18.96 29.10 6.64
N LEU A 183 -18.33 28.27 7.48
CA LEU A 183 -19.01 27.23 8.26
C LEU A 183 -20.09 27.84 9.17
N HIS A 184 -19.76 28.90 9.91
CA HIS A 184 -20.71 29.56 10.79
C HIS A 184 -21.92 30.08 10.02
N ASN A 185 -21.70 30.77 8.90
CA ASN A 185 -22.76 31.34 8.08
C ASN A 185 -23.63 30.27 7.41
N LYS A 186 -23.07 29.10 7.09
CA LYS A 186 -23.80 27.97 6.48
C LYS A 186 -24.45 27.04 7.50
N ARG A 187 -24.19 27.23 8.80
CA ARG A 187 -24.69 26.37 9.86
C ARG A 187 -26.22 26.35 9.97
N SER A 188 -26.88 27.47 9.69
CA SER A 188 -28.35 27.55 9.67
C SER A 188 -28.97 26.68 8.58
N PHE A 189 -28.26 26.48 7.46
CA PHE A 189 -28.71 25.63 6.34
C PHE A 189 -28.38 24.16 6.55
N ASN A 190 -27.18 23.84 7.01
CA ASN A 190 -26.76 22.46 7.29
C ASN A 190 -25.94 22.39 8.57
N ARG A 191 -26.64 22.29 9.70
CA ARG A 191 -26.03 22.23 11.02
C ARG A 191 -25.12 21.02 11.18
N LEU A 192 -25.59 19.83 10.80
CA LEU A 192 -24.85 18.57 10.97
C LEU A 192 -23.54 18.59 10.17
N GLY A 193 -23.58 19.00 8.91
CA GLY A 193 -22.39 19.09 8.07
C GLY A 193 -21.38 20.12 8.58
N CYS A 194 -21.86 21.26 9.07
CA CYS A 194 -20.97 22.29 9.64
C CYS A 194 -20.35 21.85 10.96
N ASP A 195 -21.14 21.26 11.86
CA ASP A 195 -20.67 20.76 13.15
C ASP A 195 -19.68 19.59 12.95
N TYR A 196 -19.94 18.70 11.98
CA TYR A 196 -19.01 17.65 11.56
C TYR A 196 -17.67 18.22 11.10
N LEU A 197 -17.67 19.18 10.17
CA LEU A 197 -16.43 19.79 9.65
C LEU A 197 -15.67 20.52 10.74
N LEU A 198 -16.37 21.24 11.63
CA LEU A 198 -15.76 21.91 12.77
C LEU A 198 -15.10 20.90 13.72
N LEU A 199 -15.80 19.82 14.06
CA LEU A 199 -15.29 18.75 14.91
C LEU A 199 -14.05 18.08 14.29
N THR A 200 -14.10 17.77 12.99
CA THR A 200 -12.96 17.18 12.26
C THR A 200 -11.73 18.09 12.33
N VAL A 201 -11.91 19.41 12.18
CA VAL A 201 -10.81 20.38 12.28
C VAL A 201 -10.25 20.47 13.70
N LEU A 202 -11.11 20.54 14.71
CA LEU A 202 -10.69 20.68 16.11
C LEU A 202 -9.98 19.42 16.65
N LEU A 203 -10.49 18.24 16.29
CA LEU A 203 -9.90 16.97 16.74
C LEU A 203 -8.66 16.57 15.93
N GLY A 204 -8.47 17.14 14.74
CA GLY A 204 -7.45 16.67 13.80
C GLY A 204 -7.65 15.21 13.35
N ALA A 205 -8.86 14.68 13.52
CA ALA A 205 -9.21 13.30 13.21
C ALA A 205 -9.44 13.11 11.70
N ARG A 206 -9.35 11.88 11.21
CA ARG A 206 -9.72 11.57 9.82
C ARG A 206 -11.23 11.71 9.64
N LYS A 207 -11.64 12.03 8.41
CA LYS A 207 -13.06 12.17 8.04
C LYS A 207 -13.94 10.99 8.50
N GLU A 208 -13.43 9.75 8.36
CA GLU A 208 -14.15 8.52 8.73
C GLU A 208 -14.18 8.34 10.25
N GLU A 209 -13.10 8.71 10.95
CA GLU A 209 -13.00 8.65 12.41
C GLU A 209 -14.00 9.62 13.05
N THR A 210 -14.13 10.85 12.53
CA THR A 210 -15.15 11.81 13.00
C THR A 210 -16.56 11.34 12.66
N ALA A 211 -16.77 10.74 11.48
CA ALA A 211 -18.10 10.34 11.03
C ALA A 211 -18.67 9.16 11.82
N SER A 212 -17.80 8.32 12.40
CA SER A 212 -18.20 7.15 13.20
C SER A 212 -18.38 7.43 14.69
N LEU A 213 -18.18 8.68 15.16
CA LEU A 213 -18.33 9.00 16.57
C LEU A 213 -19.81 8.95 16.98
N CYS A 214 -20.08 8.25 18.07
CA CYS A 214 -21.38 8.23 18.74
C CYS A 214 -21.25 8.67 20.21
N TRP A 215 -22.38 8.88 20.88
CA TRP A 215 -22.39 9.18 22.31
C TRP A 215 -22.25 7.90 23.12
N LYS A 216 -21.37 7.88 24.12
CA LYS A 216 -21.17 6.69 24.96
C LYS A 216 -22.46 6.21 25.62
N GLU A 217 -23.30 7.12 26.07
CA GLU A 217 -24.60 6.83 26.72
C GLU A 217 -25.58 6.05 25.83
N THR A 218 -25.36 6.04 24.52
CA THR A 218 -26.18 5.27 23.57
C THR A 218 -25.68 3.85 23.32
N LEU A 219 -24.53 3.48 23.89
CA LEU A 219 -23.88 2.20 23.67
C LEU A 219 -24.13 1.23 24.83
N THR A 220 -24.23 -0.05 24.49
CA THR A 220 -24.12 -1.14 25.46
C THR A 220 -22.66 -1.40 25.83
N SER A 221 -22.42 -2.10 26.94
CA SER A 221 -21.07 -2.45 27.40
C SER A 221 -20.24 -3.26 26.40
N GLU A 222 -20.89 -4.02 25.51
CA GLU A 222 -20.20 -4.76 24.44
C GLU A 222 -19.86 -3.88 23.24
N GLU A 223 -20.77 -2.97 22.85
CA GLU A 223 -20.52 -2.02 21.76
C GLU A 223 -19.43 -1.02 22.10
N GLU A 224 -19.33 -0.60 23.37
CA GLU A 224 -18.28 0.30 23.85
C GLU A 224 -16.86 -0.21 23.53
N LYS A 225 -16.65 -1.53 23.57
CA LYS A 225 -15.33 -2.12 23.31
C LYS A 225 -14.89 -2.01 21.85
N MET A 226 -15.85 -1.86 20.93
CA MET A 226 -15.67 -2.02 19.49
C MET A 226 -16.07 -0.77 18.70
N THR A 227 -16.35 0.35 19.38
CA THR A 227 -16.91 1.55 18.76
C THR A 227 -16.13 2.80 19.18
N SER A 228 -16.05 3.78 18.28
CA SER A 228 -15.50 5.10 18.61
C SER A 228 -16.60 5.96 19.23
N TYR A 229 -16.35 6.57 20.40
CA TYR A 229 -17.38 7.30 21.12
C TYR A 229 -16.85 8.56 21.81
N VAL A 230 -17.79 9.43 22.17
CA VAL A 230 -17.59 10.62 23.00
C VAL A 230 -18.20 10.36 24.38
N ASP A 231 -17.39 10.53 25.41
CA ASP A 231 -17.74 10.44 26.82
C ASP A 231 -17.59 11.83 27.45
N LEU A 232 -18.72 12.52 27.63
CA LEU A 232 -18.71 13.87 28.21
C LEU A 232 -18.48 13.85 29.72
N GLU A 233 -18.88 12.79 30.42
CA GLU A 233 -18.69 12.65 31.87
C GLU A 233 -17.21 12.57 32.21
N ASN A 234 -16.49 11.70 31.49
CA ASN A 234 -15.04 11.53 31.66
C ASN A 234 -14.21 12.50 30.79
N ARG A 235 -14.87 13.34 29.99
CA ARG A 235 -14.25 14.30 29.07
C ARG A 235 -13.23 13.62 28.15
N LEU A 236 -13.65 12.55 27.48
CA LEU A 236 -12.80 11.71 26.64
C LEU A 236 -13.48 11.43 25.31
N ILE A 237 -12.67 11.29 24.26
CA ILE A 237 -13.08 10.74 22.98
C ILE A 237 -12.22 9.52 22.70
N ARG A 238 -12.84 8.37 22.51
CA ARG A 238 -12.17 7.13 22.13
C ARG A 238 -12.30 6.90 20.63
N PHE A 239 -11.20 6.57 19.97
CA PHE A 239 -11.15 6.11 18.60
C PHE A 239 -10.74 4.65 18.56
N TYR A 240 -11.61 3.82 18.02
CA TYR A 240 -11.43 2.37 17.90
C TYR A 240 -10.96 1.97 16.50
N ASP A 241 -10.05 1.00 16.41
CA ASP A 241 -9.52 0.41 15.15
C ASP A 241 -9.24 1.46 14.06
N THR A 242 -8.40 2.43 14.39
CA THR A 242 -8.10 3.54 13.46
C THR A 242 -7.38 3.04 12.20
N LYS A 243 -7.06 3.95 11.27
CA LYS A 243 -6.33 3.59 10.03
C LYS A 243 -5.09 2.73 10.29
N ASN A 244 -4.42 2.93 11.43
CA ASN A 244 -3.20 2.24 11.81
C ASN A 244 -3.42 1.00 12.70
N ARG A 245 -4.68 0.54 12.88
CA ARG A 245 -5.04 -0.63 13.70
C ARG A 245 -4.74 -0.46 15.20
N ASN A 246 -4.69 0.79 15.67
CA ASN A 246 -4.48 1.14 17.07
C ASN A 246 -5.66 1.98 17.55
N ASP A 247 -6.03 1.74 18.80
CA ASP A 247 -6.95 2.60 19.52
C ASP A 247 -6.18 3.82 20.05
N TYR A 248 -6.86 4.96 20.11
CA TYR A 248 -6.32 6.12 20.83
C TYR A 248 -7.45 6.91 21.47
N GLU A 249 -7.08 7.64 22.51
CA GLU A 249 -8.00 8.47 23.27
C GLU A 249 -7.53 9.93 23.22
N LEU A 250 -8.47 10.84 23.04
CA LEU A 250 -8.23 12.28 23.09
C LEU A 250 -9.02 12.88 24.26
N PRO A 251 -8.39 13.69 25.13
CA PRO A 251 -9.11 14.42 26.14
C PRO A 251 -9.94 15.53 25.50
N ILE A 252 -11.17 15.71 25.97
CA ILE A 252 -11.99 16.89 25.69
C ILE A 252 -11.51 17.98 26.65
N CYS A 253 -10.50 18.74 26.23
CA CYS A 253 -10.10 19.91 26.98
C CYS A 253 -11.23 20.94 26.95
N GLY A 254 -11.69 21.36 28.14
CA GLY A 254 -12.37 22.63 28.27
C GLY A 254 -11.39 23.72 27.85
N CYS A 255 -11.85 24.72 27.10
CA CYS A 255 -11.07 25.93 26.86
C CYS A 255 -10.97 26.74 28.17
N ARG A 256 -10.31 26.17 29.19
CA ARG A 256 -9.96 26.74 30.50
C ARG A 256 -9.05 25.75 31.22
N GLU A 257 -7.75 25.96 31.06
CA GLU A 257 -6.71 25.88 32.08
C GLU A 257 -5.37 26.13 31.38
N THR A 258 -5.08 27.41 31.16
CA THR A 258 -3.69 27.89 31.22
C THR A 258 -3.17 27.54 32.61
N GLY A 259 -2.35 26.49 32.72
CA GLY A 259 -1.77 26.09 34.00
C GLY A 259 -0.92 24.84 33.86
N ALA A 260 0.38 25.01 34.09
CA ALA A 260 1.41 23.99 34.12
C ALA A 260 0.95 22.65 34.75
N GLY A 261 1.14 21.55 34.03
CA GLY A 261 1.05 20.21 34.66
C GLY A 261 0.49 19.07 33.82
N ARG A 262 0.90 18.90 32.55
CA ARG A 262 0.72 17.60 31.84
C ARG A 262 1.57 17.48 30.58
N GLN A 263 2.82 17.93 30.64
CA GLN A 263 3.74 17.87 29.51
C GLN A 263 4.66 16.64 29.63
N GLU A 264 4.10 15.43 29.75
CA GLU A 264 4.95 14.22 29.83
C GLU A 264 4.48 13.03 28.98
N ARG A 265 3.35 13.13 28.26
CA ARG A 265 2.85 12.01 27.43
C ARG A 265 2.77 12.24 25.92
N TYR A 266 3.34 13.33 25.40
CA TYR A 266 3.41 13.60 23.95
C TYR A 266 4.85 13.65 23.41
N ARG A 267 5.75 12.83 23.97
CA ARG A 267 7.17 12.77 23.56
C ARG A 267 7.47 11.63 22.59
N TYR A 268 6.59 11.34 21.63
CA TYR A 268 6.91 10.47 20.49
C TYR A 268 6.08 10.89 19.28
N GLY A 269 6.63 11.76 18.42
CA GLY A 269 5.92 12.15 17.20
C GLY A 269 6.58 13.19 16.30
N PHE A 270 7.55 13.96 16.80
CA PHE A 270 8.35 14.87 15.97
C PHE A 270 9.83 14.63 16.26
N ARG A 271 10.45 13.69 15.53
CA ARG A 271 11.90 13.73 15.34
C ARG A 271 12.19 14.83 14.33
N ASP A 272 12.68 15.94 14.86
CA ASP A 272 13.37 16.98 14.12
C ASP A 272 14.63 16.36 13.49
N SER A 273 14.59 16.19 12.17
CA SER A 273 15.74 15.75 11.37
C SER A 273 16.46 16.98 10.85
N SER A 274 17.23 17.65 11.71
CA SER A 274 18.26 18.62 11.33
C SER A 274 19.13 18.99 12.55
N ARG A 275 20.16 18.19 12.81
CA ARG A 275 21.49 18.64 13.27
C ARG A 275 22.41 17.42 13.43
N LYS A 276 23.19 17.14 12.39
CA LYS A 276 24.45 16.42 12.47
C LYS A 276 25.48 17.18 11.64
N THR A 277 26.40 17.81 12.35
CA THR A 277 27.79 18.08 11.98
C THR A 277 28.49 18.16 13.34
N GLU A 278 28.94 17.03 13.88
CA GLU A 278 30.30 16.48 13.72
C GLU A 278 31.41 17.51 13.92
N MET A 279 32.12 17.32 15.04
CA MET A 279 33.55 17.50 15.35
C MET A 279 33.59 17.74 16.88
N GLY A 280 34.17 16.94 17.77
CA GLY A 280 35.26 15.99 17.62
C GLY A 280 36.48 16.43 18.44
N ILE A 281 36.43 16.22 19.78
CA ILE A 281 37.60 15.99 20.70
C ILE A 281 38.36 17.26 21.19
N PRO A 282 38.96 17.33 22.42
CA PRO A 282 38.49 17.01 23.78
C PRO A 282 38.81 18.13 24.83
N CYS A 283 38.52 17.85 26.11
CA CYS A 283 39.06 18.43 27.34
C CYS A 283 40.28 19.38 27.26
N SER A 284 40.18 20.52 27.95
CA SER A 284 41.21 20.93 28.93
C SER A 284 40.69 21.94 29.95
N ILE A 285 41.26 21.76 31.13
CA ILE A 285 41.15 22.43 32.42
C ILE A 285 41.64 23.88 32.31
N LYS A 286 41.02 24.84 33.01
CA LYS A 286 41.64 25.68 34.07
C LYS A 286 40.81 26.90 34.45
N SER A 287 40.74 27.06 35.79
CA SER A 287 40.55 28.27 36.60
C SER A 287 39.17 28.91 36.62
#